data_AF-A0A839P7C9-F1
#
_entry.id   AF-A0A839P7C9-F1
#
_cell.length_a   1.000
_cell.length_b   1.000
_cell.length_c   1.000
_cell.angle_alpha   90.00
_cell.angle_beta   90.00
_cell.angle_gamma   90.00
#
_symmetry.space_group_name_H-M   'P 1'
#
loop_
_entity.id
_entity.type
_entity.pdbx_description
1 polymer ?
#
loop_
_entity_poly.entity_id
_entity_poly.type
_entity_poly.pdbx_seq_one_letter_code
_entity_poly.pdbx_strand_id
1 'polypeptide(L)'
;MGASSGRIRGSVPRMGVGEAAATTLALVVHELATNSPKYGALSVPSGTPEVSGTDQEENLIMAWTERGGPTLKPPSGPGGTEASCWSGR
;
A
#
# COMPACT_ATOMS: atom_id res chain seq x y z
N MET A 1 24.88 8.49 -12.83
CA MET A 1 23.66 9.01 -12.14
C MET A 1 22.81 7.80 -11.80
N GLY A 2 22.63 7.54 -10.50
CA GLY A 2 22.23 6.25 -9.97
C GLY A 2 20.80 5.85 -10.32
N ALA A 3 20.62 4.58 -10.70
CA ALA A 3 19.33 3.94 -10.74
C ALA A 3 18.71 4.01 -9.33
N SER A 4 17.52 4.60 -9.22
CA SER A 4 16.72 4.54 -8.00
C SER A 4 16.36 3.07 -7.74
N SER A 5 17.12 2.43 -6.85
CA SER A 5 16.81 1.08 -6.34
C SER A 5 15.37 1.08 -5.82
N GLY A 6 14.52 0.23 -6.39
CA GLY A 6 13.11 0.17 -6.05
C GLY A 6 12.92 -0.08 -4.55
N ARG A 7 12.33 0.89 -3.83
CA ARG A 7 11.95 0.77 -2.41
C ARG A 7 10.56 0.15 -2.23
N ILE A 8 10.04 -0.51 -3.27
CA ILE A 8 8.72 -1.12 -3.30
C ILE A 8 8.91 -2.63 -3.33
N ARG A 9 8.24 -3.34 -2.42
CA ARG A 9 8.27 -4.81 -2.35
C ARG A 9 6.98 -5.39 -2.92
N GLY A 10 7.10 -6.52 -3.62
CA GLY A 10 5.97 -7.24 -4.18
C GLY A 10 6.10 -8.73 -3.90
N SER A 11 5.04 -9.34 -3.37
CA SER A 11 4.94 -10.78 -3.13
C SER A 11 3.50 -11.24 -3.36
N VAL A 12 3.15 -11.50 -4.62
CA VAL A 12 1.80 -11.92 -5.03
C VAL A 12 1.89 -13.25 -5.78
N PRO A 13 1.02 -14.23 -5.52
CA PRO A 13 1.03 -15.50 -6.23
C PRO A 13 0.76 -15.31 -7.72
N ARG A 14 1.30 -16.21 -8.54
CA ARG A 14 0.97 -16.27 -9.96
C ARG A 14 -0.42 -16.92 -10.11
N MET A 15 -1.42 -16.10 -10.37
CA MET A 15 -2.80 -16.55 -10.60
C MET A 15 -3.46 -15.75 -11.71
N GLY A 16 -4.50 -16.32 -12.32
CA GLY A 16 -5.36 -15.61 -13.25
C GLY A 16 -6.36 -14.75 -12.49
N VAL A 17 -6.56 -13.52 -12.94
CA VAL A 17 -7.66 -12.67 -12.51
C VAL A 17 -8.48 -12.28 -13.73
N GLY A 18 -9.79 -12.13 -13.58
CA GLY A 18 -10.64 -11.65 -14.68
C GLY A 18 -10.24 -10.23 -15.11
N GLU A 19 -10.51 -9.86 -16.36
CA GLU A 19 -10.15 -8.55 -16.94
C GLU A 19 -10.65 -7.36 -16.11
N ALA A 20 -11.92 -7.43 -15.67
CA ALA A 20 -12.51 -6.40 -14.82
C ALA A 20 -11.75 -6.27 -13.48
N ALA A 21 -11.45 -7.40 -12.83
CA ALA A 21 -10.71 -7.42 -11.57
C ALA A 21 -9.26 -6.90 -11.74
N ALA A 22 -8.59 -7.27 -12.83
CA ALA A 22 -7.27 -6.76 -13.17
C ALA A 22 -7.26 -5.24 -13.30
N THR A 23 -8.25 -4.68 -14.00
CA THR A 23 -8.40 -3.24 -14.21
C THR A 23 -8.65 -2.50 -12.90
N THR A 24 -9.61 -2.97 -12.10
CA THR A 24 -9.89 -2.39 -10.77
C THR A 24 -8.66 -2.45 -9.87
N LEU A 25 -7.95 -3.58 -9.86
CA LEU A 25 -6.75 -3.75 -9.06
C LEU A 25 -5.62 -2.80 -9.48
N ALA A 26 -5.40 -2.64 -10.79
CA ALA A 26 -4.41 -1.71 -11.31
C ALA A 26 -4.70 -0.27 -10.86
N LEU A 27 -5.97 0.15 -10.87
CA LEU A 27 -6.37 1.47 -10.39
C LEU A 27 -6.15 1.62 -8.88
N VAL A 28 -6.57 0.64 -8.08
CA VAL A 28 -6.36 0.69 -6.62
C VAL A 28 -4.87 0.80 -6.28
N VAL A 29 -4.02 -0.04 -6.89
CA VAL A 29 -2.57 0.01 -6.68
C VAL A 29 -1.97 1.32 -7.19
N HIS A 30 -2.46 1.85 -8.31
CA HIS A 30 -2.05 3.16 -8.82
C HIS A 30 -2.33 4.26 -7.81
N GLU A 31 -3.56 4.35 -7.29
CA GLU A 31 -3.93 5.38 -6.32
C GLU A 31 -3.15 5.27 -5.00
N LEU A 32 -2.92 4.05 -4.52
CA LEU A 32 -2.08 3.85 -3.33
C LEU A 32 -0.63 4.31 -3.59
N ALA A 33 -0.09 3.98 -4.77
CA ALA A 33 1.25 4.40 -5.17
C ALA A 33 1.37 5.92 -5.40
N THR A 34 0.30 6.61 -5.84
CA THR A 34 0.31 8.09 -5.99
C THR A 34 0.13 8.80 -4.64
N ASN A 35 -0.54 8.16 -3.68
CA ASN A 35 -0.72 8.69 -2.33
C ASN A 35 0.52 8.51 -1.45
N SER A 36 1.25 7.40 -1.60
CA SER A 36 2.40 7.06 -0.74
C SER A 36 3.50 8.13 -0.69
N PRO A 37 3.89 8.81 -1.80
CA PRO A 37 4.88 9.90 -1.76
C PRO A 37 4.38 11.16 -1.07
N LYS A 38 3.06 11.39 -1.04
CA LYS A 38 2.45 12.60 -0.47
C LYS A 38 2.22 12.47 1.02
N TYR A 39 1.76 11.29 1.46
CA TYR A 39 1.25 11.10 2.81
C TYR A 39 1.83 9.87 3.52
N GLY A 40 2.52 8.98 2.79
CA GLY A 40 2.84 7.65 3.23
C GLY A 40 4.34 7.33 3.27
N ALA A 41 4.68 6.04 3.20
CA ALA A 41 6.04 5.52 3.28
C ALA A 41 6.98 6.17 2.27
N LEU A 42 6.56 6.38 1.01
CA LEU A 42 7.45 6.96 0.01
C LEU A 42 7.73 8.46 0.23
N SER A 43 7.02 9.13 1.14
CA SER A 43 7.30 10.53 1.49
C SER A 43 8.60 10.71 2.27
N VAL A 44 9.18 9.63 2.82
CA VAL A 44 10.42 9.66 3.60
C VAL A 44 11.49 8.72 3.02
N PRO A 45 12.79 8.99 3.22
CA PRO A 45 13.87 8.15 2.68
C PRO A 45 13.84 6.69 3.20
N SER A 46 13.43 6.50 4.45
CA SER A 46 13.36 5.19 5.13
C SER A 46 12.15 4.35 4.76
N GLY A 47 11.13 4.94 4.15
CA GLY A 47 9.87 4.26 4.00
C GLY A 47 9.86 3.29 2.82
N THR A 48 9.14 2.19 3.01
CA THR A 48 9.04 1.07 2.08
C THR A 48 7.59 0.59 2.04
N PRO A 49 6.85 0.81 0.94
CA PRO A 49 5.59 0.13 0.69
C PRO A 49 5.82 -1.32 0.24
N GLU A 50 4.89 -2.19 0.62
CA GLU A 50 4.83 -3.59 0.20
C GLU A 50 3.43 -3.93 -0.28
N VAL A 51 3.37 -4.64 -1.42
CA VAL A 51 2.17 -5.31 -1.91
C VAL A 51 2.34 -6.80 -1.70
N SER A 52 1.48 -7.40 -0.90
CA SER A 52 1.43 -8.85 -0.70
C SER A 52 0.08 -9.40 -1.14
N GLY A 53 0.08 -10.62 -1.68
CA GLY A 53 -1.14 -11.32 -2.05
C GLY A 53 -1.12 -12.76 -1.58
N THR A 54 -2.29 -13.31 -1.28
CA THR A 54 -2.50 -14.73 -0.99
C THR A 54 -3.70 -15.22 -1.79
N ASP A 55 -3.59 -16.43 -2.33
CA ASP A 55 -4.72 -17.14 -2.91
C ASP A 55 -5.51 -17.80 -1.76
N GLN A 56 -6.81 -17.54 -1.71
CA GLN A 56 -7.76 -18.20 -0.81
C GLN A 56 -8.99 -18.63 -1.61
N GLU A 57 -9.08 -19.93 -1.91
CA GLU A 57 -10.26 -20.54 -2.54
C GLU A 57 -10.74 -19.74 -3.77
N GLU A 58 -9.84 -19.53 -4.75
CA GLU A 58 -10.08 -18.78 -6.00
C GLU A 58 -10.21 -17.24 -5.84
N ASN A 59 -10.03 -16.72 -4.61
CA ASN A 59 -9.98 -15.29 -4.35
C ASN A 59 -8.55 -14.82 -4.12
N LEU A 60 -8.18 -13.72 -4.79
CA LEU A 60 -6.96 -12.99 -4.45
C LEU A 60 -7.25 -12.05 -3.27
N ILE A 61 -6.65 -12.34 -2.12
CA ILE A 61 -6.59 -11.38 -1.01
C ILE A 61 -5.30 -10.59 -1.13
N MET A 62 -5.41 -9.29 -1.35
CA MET A 62 -4.28 -8.37 -1.46
C MET A 62 -4.20 -7.44 -0.24
N ALA A 63 -2.99 -7.23 0.25
CA ALA A 63 -2.69 -6.22 1.26
C ALA A 63 -1.64 -5.23 0.75
N TRP A 64 -1.87 -3.95 1.06
CA TRP A 64 -0.90 -2.87 0.92
C TRP A 64 -0.38 -2.49 2.31
N THR A 65 0.91 -2.62 2.54
CA THR A 65 1.52 -2.33 3.85
C THR A 65 2.58 -1.26 3.68
N GLU A 66 2.46 -0.16 4.43
CA GLU A 66 3.48 0.89 4.47
C GLU A 66 4.29 0.80 5.75
N ARG A 67 5.62 0.76 5.61
CA ARG A 67 6.54 0.71 6.76
C ARG A 67 7.57 1.82 6.70
N GLY A 68 7.98 2.29 7.88
CA GLY A 68 9.00 3.34 8.01
C GLY A 68 8.56 4.69 7.44
N GLY A 69 7.26 4.92 7.33
CA GLY A 69 6.66 6.17 6.88
C GLY A 69 6.70 7.28 7.93
N PRO A 70 6.16 8.47 7.61
CA PRO A 70 6.16 9.61 8.50
C PRO A 70 5.38 9.31 9.78
N THR A 71 5.83 9.85 10.92
CA THR A 71 5.08 9.75 12.18
C THR A 71 3.74 10.44 12.02
N LEU A 72 2.65 9.66 12.04
CA LEU A 72 1.31 10.20 12.04
C LEU A 72 1.10 10.96 13.36
N LYS A 73 0.91 12.28 13.28
CA LYS A 73 0.47 13.05 14.45
C LYS A 73 -1.00 12.68 14.71
N PRO A 74 -1.38 12.27 15.93
CA PRO A 74 -2.78 12.03 16.24
C PRO A 74 -3.59 13.31 16.01
N PRO A 75 -4.82 13.22 15.48
CA PRO A 75 -5.64 14.40 15.26
C PRO A 75 -5.92 15.11 16.59
N SER A 76 -5.57 16.38 16.68
CA SER A 76 -5.81 17.23 17.85
C SER A 76 -7.18 17.91 17.76
N GLY A 77 -8.26 17.16 17.97
CA GLY A 77 -9.61 17.73 18.02
C GLY A 77 -10.72 16.72 18.37
N PRO A 78 -11.71 17.09 19.20
CA PRO A 78 -12.88 16.25 19.48
C PRO A 78 -13.77 16.26 18.23
N GLY A 79 -13.56 15.28 17.36
CA GLY A 79 -14.25 15.21 16.06
C GLY A 79 -13.36 14.76 14.90
N GLY A 80 -12.08 14.48 15.14
CA GLY A 80 -11.23 13.85 14.14
C GLY A 80 -11.76 12.46 13.82
N THR A 81 -12.22 12.25 12.58
CA THR A 81 -12.44 10.91 12.02
C THR A 81 -11.22 10.07 12.35
N GLU A 82 -11.42 8.92 12.99
CA GLU A 82 -10.40 7.95 13.31
C GLU A 82 -9.42 7.85 12.15
N ALA A 83 -8.22 8.40 12.34
CA ALA A 83 -7.06 7.92 11.62
C ALA A 83 -6.90 6.49 12.13
N SER A 84 -7.64 5.57 11.51
CA SER A 84 -7.48 4.15 11.73
C SER A 84 -6.01 3.90 11.43
N CYS A 85 -5.23 3.80 12.50
CA CYS A 85 -3.95 3.16 12.47
C CYS A 85 -4.17 1.87 11.69
N TRP A 86 -3.69 1.83 10.46
CA TRP A 86 -3.50 0.60 9.71
C TRP A 86 -2.41 -0.18 10.45
N SER A 87 -2.72 -0.67 11.66
CA SER A 87 -1.96 -1.72 12.30
C SER A 87 -2.38 -2.99 11.56
N GLY A 88 -1.52 -3.45 10.67
CA GLY A 88 -1.63 -4.77 10.08
C GLY A 88 -1.85 -5.79 11.19
N ARG A 89 -3.07 -6.34 11.20
CA ARG A 89 -3.39 -7.65 11.72
C ARG A 89 -4.34 -8.29 10.71
#